data_AF-A0A9D8D0N3-F1
#
_entry.id   AF-A0A9D8D0N3-F1
#
_cell.length_a   1.000
_cell.length_b   1.000
_cell.length_c   1.000
_cell.angle_alpha   90.00
_cell.angle_beta   90.00
_cell.angle_gamma   90.00
#
_symmetry.space_group_name_H-M   'P 1'
#
loop_
_entity.id
_entity.type
_entity.pdbx_description
1 polymer ?
#
loop_
_entity_poly.entity_id
_entity_poly.type
_entity_poly.pdbx_seq_one_letter_code
_entity_poly.pdbx_strand_id
1 'polypeptide(L)'
;MAFGTFGSAAEAACQCTCVNGRPRALCTSALDIPPICGPEICPIVPPSIAPINPPRVPPIGTQNCRQAQVLNRATGQYEWRQVCQ
;
A
#
# COMPACT_ATOMS: atom_id res chain seq x y z
N MET A 1 41.65 -2.30 1.31
CA MET A 1 41.02 -1.00 1.00
C MET A 1 39.85 -1.31 0.07
N ALA A 2 38.56 -1.13 0.34
CA ALA A 2 37.83 -0.50 1.44
C ALA A 2 36.52 -1.29 1.65
N PHE A 3 36.03 -1.27 2.89
CA PHE A 3 34.74 -1.83 3.29
C PHE A 3 33.63 -0.85 2.89
N GLY A 4 32.61 -1.33 2.19
CA GLY A 4 31.43 -0.54 1.82
C GLY A 4 30.16 -1.30 2.18
N THR A 5 29.89 -1.45 3.48
CA THR A 5 28.57 -1.84 3.98
C THR A 5 27.64 -0.64 3.81
N PHE A 6 26.84 -0.64 2.75
CA PHE A 6 25.79 0.35 2.56
C PHE A 6 24.65 0.03 3.53
N GLY A 7 24.40 0.99 4.43
CA GLY A 7 23.46 0.87 5.53
C GLY A 7 22.06 0.51 5.06
N SER A 8 21.40 -0.34 5.85
CA SER A 8 19.99 -0.64 5.73
C SER A 8 19.19 0.64 5.95
N ALA A 9 18.80 1.29 4.85
CA ALA A 9 17.76 2.28 4.90
C ALA A 9 16.47 1.54 5.26
N ALA A 10 16.01 1.71 6.50
CA ALA A 10 14.62 1.46 6.84
C ALA A 10 13.80 2.57 6.18
N GLU A 11 13.67 2.48 4.86
CA GLU A 11 12.87 3.39 4.07
C GLU A 11 11.41 3.04 4.38
N ALA A 12 10.74 3.87 5.19
CA ALA A 12 9.29 3.94 5.16
C ALA A 12 8.86 4.56 3.81
N ALA A 13 9.37 4.05 2.70
CA ALA A 13 9.14 4.58 1.37
C ALA A 13 7.70 4.32 0.98
N CYS A 14 6.90 5.38 0.90
CA CYS A 14 5.63 5.29 0.19
C CYS A 14 5.88 4.78 -1.23
N GLN A 15 5.31 3.63 -1.56
CA GLN A 15 5.41 3.07 -2.90
C GLN A 15 4.15 3.40 -3.69
N CYS A 16 4.32 4.01 -4.86
CA CYS A 16 3.22 4.11 -5.82
C CYS A 16 2.87 2.73 -6.36
N THR A 17 1.61 2.33 -6.24
CA THR A 17 1.06 1.11 -6.82
C THR A 17 -0.42 1.30 -7.16
N CYS A 18 -1.00 0.36 -7.89
CA CYS A 18 -2.42 0.38 -8.21
C CYS A 18 -3.25 -0.16 -7.05
N VAL A 19 -4.18 0.65 -6.55
CA VAL A 19 -5.11 0.31 -5.50
C VAL A 19 -6.53 0.49 -6.02
N ASN A 20 -7.29 -0.60 -6.10
CA ASN A 20 -8.61 -0.64 -6.73
C ASN A 20 -8.60 0.01 -8.13
N GLY A 21 -7.60 -0.30 -8.96
CA GLY A 21 -7.53 0.18 -10.34
C GLY A 21 -7.09 1.64 -10.49
N ARG A 22 -6.62 2.29 -9.43
CA ARG A 22 -6.13 3.67 -9.46
C ARG A 22 -4.73 3.75 -8.85
N PRO A 23 -3.81 4.52 -9.46
CA PRO A 23 -2.49 4.72 -8.86
C PRO A 23 -2.64 5.47 -7.54
N ARG A 24 -2.07 4.92 -6.47
CA ARG A 24 -2.01 5.52 -5.13
C ARG A 24 -0.67 5.23 -4.49
N ALA A 25 -0.20 6.17 -3.66
CA ALA A 25 0.93 5.94 -2.79
C ALA A 25 0.49 5.10 -1.58
N LEU A 26 1.14 3.96 -1.36
CA LEU A 26 0.99 3.13 -0.17
C LEU A 26 2.21 3.34 0.73
N CYS A 27 1.97 3.93 1.88
CA CYS A 27 2.98 4.21 2.88
C CYS A 27 2.91 3.16 3.99
N THR A 28 4.07 2.83 4.57
CA THR A 28 4.14 1.89 5.71
C THR A 28 3.67 2.55 7.01
N SER A 29 3.66 3.88 7.07
CA SER A 29 3.29 4.69 8.24
C SER A 29 2.40 5.86 7.83
N ALA A 30 1.36 6.17 8.60
CA ALA A 30 0.54 7.38 8.41
C ALA A 30 1.27 8.71 8.68
N LEU A 31 2.44 8.65 9.32
CA LEU A 31 3.30 9.83 9.50
C LEU A 31 4.11 10.16 8.24
N ASP A 32 4.16 9.23 7.27
CA ASP A 32 4.91 9.44 6.05
C ASP A 32 4.11 10.29 5.05
N ILE A 33 4.81 11.16 4.32
CA ILE A 33 4.18 12.09 3.38
C ILE A 33 3.98 11.34 2.05
N PRO A 34 2.73 11.06 1.63
CA PRO A 34 2.50 10.34 0.39
C PRO A 34 2.93 11.20 -0.81
N PRO A 35 3.84 10.71 -1.67
CA PRO A 35 4.19 11.39 -2.91
C PRO A 35 3.01 11.34 -3.90
N ILE A 36 3.00 12.29 -4.84
CA ILE A 36 2.05 12.27 -5.95
C ILE A 36 2.50 11.17 -6.93
N CYS A 37 1.66 10.16 -7.13
CA CYS A 37 1.92 9.14 -8.13
C CYS A 37 1.62 9.68 -9.53
N GLY A 38 2.56 9.50 -10.46
CA GLY A 38 2.38 9.84 -11.87
C GLY A 38 1.26 9.02 -12.52
N PRO A 39 0.85 9.38 -13.76
CA PRO A 39 -0.14 8.63 -14.51
C PRO A 39 0.41 7.25 -14.86
N GLU A 40 -0.01 6.22 -14.13
CA GLU A 40 0.33 4.81 -14.38
C GLU A 40 -0.94 4.08 -14.85
N ILE A 41 -0.79 3.23 -15.88
CA ILE A 41 -1.90 2.41 -16.39
C ILE A 41 -2.12 1.27 -15.40
N CYS A 42 -3.23 1.33 -14.66
CA CYS A 42 -3.63 0.23 -13.79
C CYS A 42 -4.40 -0.84 -14.56
N PRO A 43 -4.08 -2.13 -14.38
CA PRO A 43 -4.85 -3.22 -14.97
C PRO A 43 -6.28 -3.22 -14.44
N ILE A 44 -7.20 -3.79 -15.21
CA ILE A 44 -8.60 -3.91 -14.82
C ILE A 44 -8.69 -4.74 -13.53
N VAL A 45 -9.38 -4.21 -12.53
CA VAL A 45 -9.62 -4.89 -11.27
C VAL A 45 -10.68 -5.97 -11.51
N PRO A 46 -10.40 -7.25 -11.22
CA PRO A 46 -11.41 -8.29 -11.34
C PRO A 46 -12.53 -8.07 -10.30
N PRO A 47 -13.78 -8.43 -10.63
CA PRO A 47 -14.85 -8.46 -9.64
C PRO A 47 -14.50 -9.50 -8.58
N SER A 48 -14.23 -9.04 -7.36
CA SER A 48 -13.86 -9.88 -6.22
C SER A 48 -14.60 -9.39 -4.97
N ILE A 49 -15.05 -10.33 -4.13
CA ILE A 49 -15.78 -10.01 -2.90
C ILE A 49 -14.77 -9.56 -1.85
N ALA A 50 -15.00 -8.38 -1.27
CA ALA A 50 -14.16 -7.86 -0.21
C ALA A 50 -14.20 -8.78 1.03
N PRO A 51 -13.05 -9.07 1.68
CA PRO A 51 -13.03 -9.83 2.91
C PRO A 51 -13.88 -9.15 3.99
N ILE A 52 -14.78 -9.92 4.60
CA ILE A 52 -15.58 -9.45 5.73
C ILE A 52 -14.64 -9.29 6.92
N ASN A 53 -14.38 -8.05 7.34
CA ASN A 53 -13.62 -7.78 8.55
C ASN A 53 -14.60 -7.54 9.70
N PRO A 54 -14.36 -8.14 10.88
CA PRO A 54 -15.16 -7.83 12.05
C PRO A 54 -14.99 -6.35 12.40
N PRO A 55 -16.08 -5.63 12.75
CA PRO A 55 -15.98 -4.24 13.15
C PRO A 55 -15.15 -4.15 14.43
N ARG A 56 -13.89 -3.72 14.29
CA ARG A 56 -13.07 -3.28 15.42
C ARG A 56 -13.26 -1.79 15.56
N VAL A 57 -13.68 -1.34 16.73
CA VAL A 57 -13.56 0.07 17.11
C VAL A 57 -12.06 0.34 17.25
N PRO A 58 -11.46 1.16 16.38
CA PRO A 58 -10.07 1.52 16.53
C PRO A 58 -9.89 2.27 17.86
N PRO A 59 -8.81 2.03 18.63
CA PRO A 59 -8.46 2.89 19.76
C PRO A 59 -8.36 4.35 19.28
N ILE A 60 -8.71 5.30 20.15
CA ILE A 60 -8.57 6.73 19.87
C ILE A 60 -7.12 7.01 19.45
N GLY A 61 -6.92 7.63 18.28
CA GLY A 61 -5.59 7.95 17.74
C GLY A 61 -4.94 6.85 16.89
N THR A 62 -5.66 5.81 16.49
CA THR A 62 -5.14 4.77 15.57
C THR A 62 -5.54 5.01 14.10
N GLN A 63 -4.74 4.48 13.18
CA GLN A 63 -4.93 4.60 11.73
C GLN A 63 -6.22 3.91 11.28
N ASN A 64 -6.95 4.51 10.33
CA ASN A 64 -8.15 3.91 9.79
C ASN A 64 -7.78 2.94 8.66
N CYS A 65 -7.97 1.65 8.93
CA CYS A 65 -7.63 0.60 7.99
C CYS A 65 -8.85 0.12 7.20
N ARG A 66 -8.73 0.07 5.88
CA ARG A 66 -9.75 -0.49 4.98
C ARG A 66 -9.19 -1.58 4.10
N GLN A 67 -10.03 -2.55 3.71
CA GLN A 67 -9.66 -3.51 2.68
C GLN A 67 -9.60 -2.83 1.32
N ALA A 68 -8.54 -3.10 0.57
CA ALA A 68 -8.39 -2.64 -0.80
C ALA A 68 -7.68 -3.70 -1.63
N GLN A 69 -8.00 -3.76 -2.92
CA GLN A 69 -7.26 -4.58 -3.87
C GLN A 69 -5.99 -3.84 -4.27
N VAL A 70 -4.84 -4.37 -3.87
CA VAL A 70 -3.53 -3.80 -4.20
C VAL A 70 -2.89 -4.68 -5.27
N LEU A 71 -2.45 -4.06 -6.35
CA LEU A 71 -1.73 -4.76 -7.40
C LEU A 71 -0.38 -5.24 -6.87
N ASN A 72 -0.20 -6.54 -6.88
CA ASN A 72 1.09 -7.15 -6.67
C ASN A 72 1.88 -7.08 -7.98
N ARG A 73 2.92 -6.24 -7.99
CA ARG A 73 3.78 -6.05 -9.18
C ARG A 73 4.58 -7.29 -9.56
N ALA A 74 4.83 -8.22 -8.63
CA ALA A 74 5.56 -9.45 -8.91
C ALA A 74 4.69 -10.49 -9.63
N THR A 75 3.40 -10.56 -9.30
CA THR A 75 2.46 -11.53 -9.91
C THR A 75 1.57 -10.90 -10.99
N GLY A 76 1.49 -9.56 -11.05
CA GLY A 76 0.58 -8.83 -11.93
C GLY A 76 -0.89 -8.96 -11.54
N GLN A 77 -1.20 -9.47 -10.34
CA GLN A 77 -2.56 -9.73 -9.87
C GLN A 77 -2.96 -8.79 -8.74
N TYR A 78 -4.26 -8.54 -8.61
CA TYR A 78 -4.80 -7.80 -7.48
C TYR A 78 -4.98 -8.73 -6.27
N GLU A 79 -4.42 -8.31 -5.14
CA GLU A 79 -4.54 -9.02 -3.87
C GLU A 79 -5.24 -8.15 -2.84
N TRP A 80 -6.11 -8.77 -2.04
CA TRP A 80 -6.75 -8.09 -0.92
C TRP A 80 -5.72 -7.79 0.17
N ARG A 81 -5.51 -6.50 0.45
CA ARG A 81 -4.65 -6.05 1.53
C ARG A 81 -5.38 -5.01 2.36
N GLN A 82 -5.08 -5.03 3.65
CA GLN A 82 -5.53 -3.98 4.56
C GLN A 82 -4.62 -2.75 4.37
N VAL A 83 -5.21 -1.66 3.91
CA VAL A 83 -4.53 -0.37 3.72
C VAL A 83 -4.96 0.58 4.83
N CYS A 84 -4.00 1.04 5.62
CA CYS A 84 -4.22 1.98 6.71
C CYS A 84 -3.82 3.39 6.29
N GLN A 85 -4.60 4.39 6.72
CA GLN A 85 -4.36 5.81 6.49
C GLN A 85 -4.51 6.59 7.80
#